data_AF-A0A926EV26-F1
#
_entry.id   AF-A0A926EV26-F1
#
_cell.length_a   1.000
_cell.length_b   1.000
_cell.length_c   1.000
_cell.angle_alpha   90.00
_cell.angle_beta   90.00
_cell.angle_gamma   90.00
#
_symmetry.space_group_name_H-M   'P 1'
#
loop_
_entity.id
_entity.type
_entity.pdbx_description
1 polymer ?
#
loop_
_entity_poly.entity_id
_entity_poly.type
_entity_poly.pdbx_seq_one_letter_code
_entity_poly.pdbx_strand_id
1 'polypeptide(L)'
;MSDKVKIDANPIMMEECMQAYKDGNIKEGRRLIKEFLQAIEDSGQDHCSCSEPCMYHGKCKECVLQHRGGRDHLPYCFRDMVNERIEKLSALTEHSLKDRI
;
A
#
# COMPACT_ATOMS: atom_id res chain seq x y z
N MET A 1 10.45 -18.65 -14.22
CA MET A 1 9.28 -17.78 -13.96
C MET A 1 9.71 -16.91 -12.79
N SER A 2 9.99 -15.62 -12.99
CA SER A 2 10.37 -14.74 -11.86
C SER A 2 9.24 -14.74 -10.85
N ASP A 3 9.56 -14.94 -9.58
CA ASP A 3 8.58 -14.90 -8.49
C ASP A 3 7.85 -13.55 -8.48
N LYS A 4 6.52 -13.59 -8.29
CA LYS A 4 5.69 -12.38 -8.27
C LYS A 4 6.12 -11.49 -7.11
N VAL A 5 6.46 -10.22 -7.37
CA VAL A 5 6.92 -9.31 -6.32
C VAL A 5 5.69 -8.78 -5.60
N LYS A 6 5.55 -9.10 -4.31
CA LYS A 6 4.41 -8.68 -3.48
C LYS A 6 4.60 -7.24 -3.01
N ILE A 7 3.65 -6.34 -3.28
CA ILE A 7 3.64 -4.96 -2.76
C ILE A 7 3.02 -4.89 -1.37
N ASP A 8 1.76 -5.30 -1.26
CA ASP A 8 0.99 -5.15 -0.02
C ASP A 8 1.49 -6.10 1.05
N ALA A 9 1.76 -5.59 2.26
CA ALA A 9 2.35 -6.35 3.35
C ALA A 9 3.62 -7.13 2.94
N ASN A 10 4.52 -6.46 2.22
CA ASN A 10 5.82 -7.03 1.85
C ASN A 10 6.70 -7.27 3.10
N PRO A 11 7.22 -8.49 3.32
CA PRO A 11 7.96 -8.84 4.55
C PRO A 11 9.28 -8.07 4.69
N ILE A 12 10.00 -7.81 3.59
CA ILE A 12 11.24 -7.02 3.62
C ILE A 12 10.93 -5.60 4.11
N MET A 13 9.84 -5.01 3.63
CA MET A 13 9.43 -3.66 4.02
C MET A 13 8.90 -3.60 5.46
N MET A 14 8.09 -4.58 5.90
CA MET A 14 7.46 -4.59 7.22
C MET A 14 8.39 -5.04 8.35
N GLU A 15 9.34 -5.92 8.06
CA GLU A 15 10.20 -6.54 9.07
C GLU A 15 11.63 -6.01 8.97
N GLU A 16 12.36 -6.37 7.91
CA GLU A 16 13.80 -6.06 7.78
C GLU A 16 14.06 -4.56 7.74
N CYS A 17 13.35 -3.82 6.88
CA CYS A 17 13.50 -2.38 6.73
C CYS A 17 13.12 -1.64 8.03
N MET A 18 12.01 -2.04 8.66
CA MET A 18 11.57 -1.47 9.93
C MET A 18 12.56 -1.77 11.05
N GLN A 19 13.14 -2.97 11.08
CA GLN A 19 14.14 -3.35 12.07
C GLN A 19 15.42 -2.53 11.90
N ALA A 20 15.91 -2.37 10.66
CA ALA A 20 17.06 -1.50 10.37
C ALA A 20 16.86 -0.07 10.88
N TYR A 21 15.65 0.50 10.73
CA TYR A 21 15.33 1.81 11.29
C TYR A 21 15.27 1.83 12.83
N LYS A 22 14.70 0.80 13.46
CA LYS A 22 14.69 0.67 14.93
C LYS A 22 16.10 0.58 15.50
N ASP A 23 17.01 -0.06 14.80
CA ASP A 23 18.41 -0.21 15.18
C ASP A 23 19.26 1.04 14.84
N GLY A 24 18.64 2.10 14.30
CA GLY A 24 19.33 3.33 13.91
C GLY A 24 20.16 3.22 12.62
N ASN A 25 20.09 2.09 11.92
CA ASN A 25 20.79 1.86 10.67
C ASN A 25 20.04 2.45 9.46
N ILE A 26 20.03 3.79 9.39
CA ILE A 26 19.32 4.55 8.34
C ILE A 26 19.81 4.19 6.92
N LYS A 27 21.10 3.88 6.78
CA LYS A 27 21.70 3.53 5.48
C LYS A 27 21.10 2.22 4.95
N GLU A 28 20.98 1.23 5.83
CA GLU A 28 20.41 -0.06 5.47
C GLU A 28 18.93 0.02 5.18
N GLY A 29 18.15 0.73 6.01
CA GLY A 29 16.73 0.96 5.76
C GLY A 29 16.49 1.58 4.38
N ARG A 30 17.29 2.59 3.99
CA ARG A 30 17.23 3.21 2.65
C ARG A 30 17.64 2.26 1.53
N ARG A 31 18.64 1.39 1.75
CA ARG A 31 19.06 0.38 0.77
C ARG A 31 17.91 -0.57 0.47
N LEU A 32 17.26 -1.11 1.51
CA LEU A 32 16.13 -2.03 1.39
C LEU A 32 14.94 -1.40 0.65
N ILE A 33 14.60 -0.14 0.95
CA ILE A 33 13.55 0.58 0.21
C ILE A 33 13.91 0.69 -1.28
N LYS A 34 15.16 1.07 -1.59
CA LYS A 34 15.60 1.23 -2.98
C LYS A 34 15.53 -0.10 -3.74
N GLU A 35 15.98 -1.18 -3.14
CA GLU A 35 15.93 -2.52 -3.73
C GLU A 35 14.50 -3.00 -3.95
N PHE A 36 13.61 -2.75 -2.99
CA PHE A 36 12.19 -3.03 -3.16
C PHE A 36 11.59 -2.26 -4.35
N LEU A 37 11.83 -0.94 -4.43
CA LEU A 37 11.33 -0.14 -5.55
C LEU A 37 11.89 -0.59 -6.91
N GLN A 38 13.18 -0.93 -6.96
CA GLN A 38 13.81 -1.45 -8.17
C GLN A 38 13.22 -2.80 -8.57
N ALA A 39 13.00 -3.71 -7.62
CA ALA A 39 12.39 -5.01 -7.89
C ALA A 39 10.97 -4.87 -8.45
N ILE A 40 10.19 -3.88 -7.99
CA ILE A 40 8.87 -3.58 -8.54
C ILE A 40 8.97 -3.06 -9.97
N GLU A 41 9.87 -2.14 -10.25
CA GLU A 41 10.10 -1.62 -11.60
C GLU A 41 10.57 -2.73 -12.57
N ASP A 42 11.58 -3.51 -12.16
CA ASP A 42 12.15 -4.61 -12.95
C ASP A 42 11.15 -5.75 -13.18
N SER A 43 10.15 -5.90 -12.29
CA SER A 43 9.16 -6.96 -12.39
C SER A 43 8.24 -6.81 -13.61
N GLY A 44 8.02 -5.58 -14.09
CA GLY A 44 7.02 -5.27 -15.13
C GLY A 44 5.60 -5.72 -14.79
N GLN A 45 5.32 -6.08 -13.54
CA GLN A 45 4.03 -6.58 -13.09
C GLN A 45 3.03 -5.43 -12.99
N ASP A 46 1.79 -5.69 -13.40
CA ASP A 46 0.67 -4.79 -13.11
C ASP A 46 0.27 -4.95 -11.64
N HIS A 47 0.46 -3.89 -10.88
CA HIS A 47 0.15 -3.82 -9.46
C HIS A 47 -1.08 -2.95 -9.16
N CYS A 48 -1.84 -2.54 -10.19
CA CYS A 48 -3.06 -1.78 -10.00
C CYS A 48 -4.20 -2.70 -9.52
N SER A 49 -4.78 -2.41 -8.36
CA SER A 49 -5.93 -3.15 -7.82
C SER A 49 -7.28 -2.60 -8.28
N CYS A 50 -7.29 -1.64 -9.21
CA CYS A 50 -8.52 -1.12 -9.80
C CYS A 50 -9.24 -2.22 -10.59
N SER A 51 -10.57 -2.28 -10.47
CA SER A 51 -11.41 -3.26 -11.18
C SER A 51 -11.36 -3.10 -12.70
N GLU A 52 -11.13 -1.88 -13.18
CA GLU A 52 -11.09 -1.53 -14.60
C GLU A 52 -9.85 -0.66 -14.91
N PRO A 53 -9.21 -0.85 -16.07
CA PRO A 53 -8.07 -0.04 -16.49
C PRO A 53 -8.51 1.39 -16.81
N CYS A 54 -8.07 2.34 -15.98
CA CYS A 54 -8.35 3.77 -16.18
C CYS A 54 -7.24 4.46 -16.99
N MET A 55 -7.47 5.70 -17.43
CA MET A 55 -6.48 6.50 -18.16
C MET A 55 -5.18 6.80 -17.36
N TYR A 56 -5.21 6.57 -16.04
CA TYR A 56 -4.08 6.71 -15.11
C TYR A 56 -3.54 5.35 -14.63
N HIS A 57 -3.94 4.25 -15.26
CA HIS A 57 -3.47 2.91 -14.93
C HIS A 57 -1.92 2.85 -15.01
N GLY A 58 -1.28 2.27 -13.99
CA GLY A 58 0.18 2.24 -13.84
C GLY A 58 0.83 3.59 -13.49
N LYS A 59 0.08 4.70 -13.51
CA LYS A 59 0.58 6.06 -13.24
C LYS A 59 0.30 6.45 -11.79
N CYS A 60 0.97 5.78 -10.84
CA CYS A 60 0.69 5.90 -9.40
C CYS A 60 0.74 7.34 -8.89
N LYS A 61 1.67 8.17 -9.36
CA LYS A 61 1.81 9.56 -8.95
C LYS A 61 0.60 10.39 -9.38
N GLU A 62 0.21 10.28 -10.63
CA GLU A 62 -0.95 10.96 -11.23
C GLU A 62 -2.24 10.52 -10.55
N CYS A 63 -2.40 9.21 -10.33
CA CYS A 63 -3.52 8.62 -9.59
C CYS A 63 -3.64 9.24 -8.18
N VAL A 64 -2.56 9.25 -7.39
CA VAL A 64 -2.58 9.83 -6.04
C VAL A 64 -2.89 11.33 -6.05
N LEU A 65 -2.33 12.08 -7.01
CA LEU A 65 -2.57 13.51 -7.13
C LEU A 65 -4.05 13.83 -7.41
N GLN A 66 -4.72 13.10 -8.32
CA GLN A 66 -6.14 13.34 -8.61
C GLN A 66 -7.03 13.04 -7.40
N HIS A 67 -6.78 11.95 -6.66
CA HIS A 67 -7.60 11.60 -5.48
C HIS A 67 -7.38 12.60 -4.35
N ARG A 68 -6.16 13.10 -4.15
CA ARG A 68 -5.88 14.18 -3.20
C ARG A 68 -6.54 15.49 -3.60
N GLY A 69 -6.52 15.84 -4.88
CA GLY A 69 -7.14 17.06 -5.41
C GLY A 69 -8.66 17.04 -5.30
N GLY A 70 -9.29 15.92 -5.68
CA GLY A 70 -10.74 15.76 -5.65
C GLY A 70 -11.31 15.55 -4.24
N ARG A 71 -10.55 14.93 -3.32
CA ARG A 71 -10.96 14.59 -1.94
C ARG A 71 -12.24 13.75 -1.84
N ASP A 72 -12.70 13.15 -2.93
CA ASP A 72 -13.94 12.40 -3.00
C ASP A 72 -13.80 11.01 -2.35
N HIS A 73 -12.75 10.28 -2.69
CA HIS A 73 -12.49 8.94 -2.16
C HIS A 73 -11.01 8.54 -2.24
N LEU A 74 -10.67 7.46 -1.53
CA LEU A 74 -9.34 6.85 -1.55
C LEU A 74 -9.07 6.07 -2.86
N PRO A 75 -7.85 6.16 -3.42
CA PRO A 75 -7.42 5.25 -4.48
C PRO A 75 -7.61 3.78 -4.08
N TYR A 76 -7.96 2.91 -5.02
CA TYR A 76 -8.17 1.47 -4.77
C TYR A 76 -6.94 0.81 -4.11
N CYS A 77 -5.73 1.17 -4.52
CA CYS A 77 -4.48 0.65 -3.94
C CYS A 77 -4.30 0.94 -2.44
N PHE A 78 -5.06 1.87 -1.85
CA PHE A 78 -5.00 2.16 -0.41
C PHE A 78 -6.20 1.63 0.36
N ARG A 79 -7.21 1.07 -0.30
CA ARG A 79 -8.42 0.59 0.36
C ARG A 79 -8.11 -0.56 1.30
N ASP A 80 -7.27 -1.51 0.89
CA ASP A 80 -6.94 -2.67 1.73
C ASP A 80 -6.30 -2.24 3.06
N MET A 81 -5.29 -1.36 3.00
CA MET A 81 -4.66 -0.79 4.19
C MET A 81 -5.65 -0.11 5.14
N VAL A 82 -6.63 0.62 4.60
CA VAL A 82 -7.64 1.32 5.40
C VAL A 82 -8.71 0.35 5.91
N ASN A 83 -9.12 -0.62 5.10
CA ASN A 83 -10.08 -1.65 5.45
C ASN A 83 -9.57 -2.51 6.61
N GLU A 84 -8.29 -2.89 6.64
CA GLU A 84 -7.69 -3.57 7.79
C GLU A 84 -7.85 -2.79 9.11
N ARG A 85 -7.88 -1.45 9.04
CA ARG A 85 -8.07 -0.58 10.22
C ARG A 85 -9.55 -0.43 10.56
N ILE A 86 -10.40 -0.28 9.54
CA ILE A 86 -11.86 -0.25 9.71
C ILE A 86 -12.36 -1.55 10.31
N GLU A 87 -11.87 -2.70 9.84
CA GLU A 87 -12.20 -4.01 10.36
C GLU A 87 -11.90 -4.09 11.86
N LYS A 88 -10.68 -3.75 12.27
CA LYS A 88 -10.27 -3.71 13.69
C LYS A 88 -11.11 -2.75 14.52
N LEU A 89 -11.48 -1.59 13.97
CA LEU A 89 -12.33 -0.62 14.65
C LEU A 89 -13.76 -1.17 14.80
N SER A 90 -14.33 -1.71 13.74
CA SER A 90 -15.68 -2.27 13.72
C SER A 90 -15.83 -3.49 14.63
N ALA A 91 -14.76 -4.27 14.81
CA ALA A 91 -14.74 -5.39 15.75
C ALA A 91 -15.01 -4.97 17.21
N LEU A 92 -14.74 -3.71 17.58
CA LEU A 92 -15.05 -3.19 18.93
C LEU A 92 -16.54 -3.17 19.26
N THR A 93 -17.39 -3.17 18.23
CA THR A 93 -18.85 -3.21 18.36
C THR A 93 -19.44 -4.45 17.70
N GLU A 94 -18.68 -5.53 17.55
CA GLU A 94 -19.14 -6.75 16.85
C GLU A 94 -19.64 -6.45 15.42
N HIS A 95 -19.00 -5.49 14.76
CA HIS A 95 -19.40 -4.94 13.46
C HIS A 95 -20.82 -4.32 13.43
N SER A 96 -21.43 -4.10 14.60
CA SER A 96 -22.71 -3.41 14.71
C SER A 96 -22.50 -1.89 14.64
N LEU A 97 -23.49 -1.21 14.06
CA LEU A 97 -23.62 0.23 14.09
C LEU A 97 -24.87 0.56 14.89
N LYS A 98 -24.77 1.49 15.84
CA LYS A 98 -25.98 2.09 16.41
C LYS A 98 -26.64 2.97 15.35
N ASP A 99 -27.96 3.05 15.37
CA ASP A 99 -28.77 3.74 14.36
C ASP A 99 -28.40 5.22 14.14
N ARG A 100 -27.61 5.82 15.04
CA ARG A 100 -26.94 7.12 14.87
C ARG A 100 -25.60 7.15 15.61
N ILE A 101 -24.56 7.66 14.95
CA ILE A 101 -23.36 8.25 15.55
C ILE A 101 -23.54 9.76 15.51
#